data_AF-A0A9R0VLJ9-F1
#
_entry.id   AF-A0A9R0VLJ9-F1
#
_cell.length_a   1.000
_cell.length_b   1.000
_cell.length_c   1.000
_cell.angle_alpha   90.00
_cell.angle_beta   90.00
_cell.angle_gamma   90.00
#
_symmetry.space_group_name_H-M   'P 1'
#
loop_
_entity.id
_entity.type
_entity.pdbx_description
1 polymer ?
#
loop_
_entity_poly.entity_id
_entity_poly.type
_entity_poly.pdbx_seq_one_letter_code
_entity_poly.pdbx_strand_id
1 'polypeptide(L)'
;MMTMQTLNTGSLFYATLSALSYFYMVCSWGGYTFIINLIPMHVLLCIVTGRYSSRLYVAYAPLVVLGTLLAALVPVVGFNAVLTSEHFASFLVFIILHVVALVYYIKGLLTPRLFKVAMTFVLTVGLALCFAVVAILAALVASSPTKGWSGRSLSLLDPTYASKYIPIIASVSEHQPPTWPSYFMAINVLAFLVPAGIISCFLPLSDASSFLVLYLVTSVYFSGVMVRLMLVLAPAVCILSGIALSEAFNVLTRSMKFQRPISDDTLPTAGDSTPGSSSTATITTSTKNANIKKEKMGTISKERSSKKSRKETELVGSSPVRPEKEEKLCVLPSEASAMGILFLIMLCGLYVIHCVWAAAEAYSAPSIVLTSRSHDGLHVYDDFRESYAWLRHNTEVDDKVASWWDYGYQTTAMANRTVIVDNNTWNNTHIATVGTAMSSPEKGAWEIFNSLDVKYVLVVFGGLIGYPSDDINKFLWMVRIGGGEFPHIKEQDYLRDGNYRVDAQGTPAMLNCLMYKLSYYRFAETDGKGFDRARRYEIGRKHFKLTHFEEVFTTQHWMVRIYKLKPQKNRVRGKLKLKLKSSSKTSLMRKGAGKKNPWR
;
A
#
# COMPACT_ATOMS: atom_id res chain seq x y z
N MET A 1 -15.92 -6.77 -2.71
CA MET A 1 -16.91 -7.72 -3.29
C MET A 1 -18.27 -7.66 -2.58
N MET A 2 -18.37 -7.90 -1.26
CA MET A 2 -19.68 -7.97 -0.57
C MET A 2 -20.58 -6.74 -0.76
N THR A 3 -20.02 -5.53 -0.82
CA THR A 3 -20.76 -4.30 -1.15
C THR A 3 -21.46 -4.40 -2.51
N MET A 4 -20.81 -4.98 -3.52
CA MET A 4 -21.40 -5.20 -4.86
C MET A 4 -22.49 -6.29 -4.84
N GLN A 5 -22.29 -7.37 -4.08
CA GLN A 5 -23.35 -8.39 -3.86
C GLN A 5 -24.57 -7.78 -3.17
N THR A 6 -24.35 -6.84 -2.24
CA THR A 6 -25.41 -6.12 -1.54
C THR A 6 -26.18 -5.18 -2.50
N LEU A 7 -25.48 -4.46 -3.38
CA LEU A 7 -26.11 -3.62 -4.42
C LEU A 7 -26.98 -4.45 -5.38
N ASN A 8 -26.47 -5.60 -5.84
CA ASN A 8 -27.19 -6.47 -6.76
C ASN A 8 -28.45 -7.09 -6.11
N THR A 9 -28.32 -7.62 -4.89
CA THR A 9 -29.41 -8.35 -4.19
C THR A 9 -30.38 -7.45 -3.43
N GLY A 10 -29.93 -6.31 -2.91
CA GLY A 10 -30.71 -5.45 -2.03
C GLY A 10 -31.01 -6.04 -0.64
N SER A 11 -30.32 -7.11 -0.23
CA SER A 11 -30.59 -7.79 1.06
C SER A 11 -29.82 -7.17 2.22
N LEU A 12 -30.52 -6.93 3.33
CA LEU A 12 -29.96 -6.42 4.58
C LEU A 12 -28.88 -7.36 5.18
N PHE A 13 -28.98 -8.66 4.94
CA PHE A 13 -28.00 -9.65 5.41
C PHE A 13 -26.60 -9.42 4.78
N TYR A 14 -26.55 -9.12 3.48
CA TYR A 14 -25.27 -8.80 2.84
C TYR A 14 -24.77 -7.41 3.26
N ALA A 15 -25.66 -6.48 3.61
CA ALA A 15 -25.28 -5.17 4.13
C ALA A 15 -24.59 -5.27 5.51
N THR A 16 -25.13 -6.07 6.44
CA THR A 16 -24.49 -6.30 7.75
C THR A 16 -23.19 -7.09 7.61
N LEU A 17 -23.13 -8.09 6.73
CA LEU A 17 -21.89 -8.82 6.44
C LEU A 17 -20.81 -7.91 5.79
N SER A 18 -21.21 -6.95 4.95
CA SER A 18 -20.31 -5.93 4.41
C SER A 18 -19.80 -4.98 5.49
N ALA A 19 -20.62 -4.63 6.49
CA ALA A 19 -20.19 -3.81 7.63
C ALA A 19 -19.23 -4.56 8.58
N LEU A 20 -19.48 -5.86 8.83
CA LEU A 20 -18.55 -6.72 9.58
C LEU A 20 -17.20 -6.90 8.85
N SER A 21 -17.24 -7.04 7.52
CA SER A 21 -16.01 -7.11 6.70
C SER A 21 -15.25 -5.79 6.68
N TYR A 22 -15.97 -4.65 6.71
CA TYR A 22 -15.36 -3.34 6.90
C TYR A 22 -14.73 -3.20 8.29
N PHE A 23 -15.39 -3.63 9.36
CA PHE A 23 -14.80 -3.67 10.70
C PHE A 23 -13.52 -4.51 10.76
N TYR A 24 -13.53 -5.71 10.15
CA TYR A 24 -12.32 -6.53 10.04
C TYR A 24 -11.18 -5.80 9.30
N MET A 25 -11.50 -5.02 8.26
CA MET A 25 -10.53 -4.15 7.58
C MET A 25 -9.98 -3.06 8.52
N VAL A 26 -10.83 -2.37 9.30
CA VAL A 26 -10.41 -1.35 10.27
C VAL A 26 -9.44 -1.94 11.31
N CYS A 27 -9.72 -3.16 11.79
CA CYS A 27 -8.86 -3.88 12.72
C CYS A 27 -7.52 -4.34 12.13
N SER A 28 -7.43 -4.54 10.81
CA SER A 28 -6.26 -5.15 10.16
C SER A 28 -5.36 -4.16 9.42
N TRP A 29 -5.90 -3.09 8.82
CA TRP A 29 -5.08 -2.09 8.11
C TRP A 29 -5.69 -0.69 8.10
N GLY A 30 -4.84 0.32 8.33
CA GLY A 30 -5.16 1.75 8.23
C GLY A 30 -5.72 2.22 6.88
N GLY A 31 -5.65 1.39 5.83
CA GLY A 31 -6.29 1.64 4.53
C GLY A 31 -7.83 1.61 4.55
N TYR A 32 -8.49 1.39 5.69
CA TYR A 32 -9.95 1.50 5.83
C TYR A 32 -10.49 2.90 5.44
N THR A 33 -9.66 3.95 5.59
CA THR A 33 -9.96 5.34 5.17
C THR A 33 -10.11 5.47 3.64
N PHE A 34 -9.45 4.62 2.86
CA PHE A 34 -9.66 4.56 1.40
C PHE A 34 -11.03 3.97 1.05
N ILE A 35 -11.41 2.85 1.69
CA ILE A 35 -12.71 2.18 1.43
C ILE A 35 -13.89 3.07 1.78
N ILE A 36 -13.85 3.71 2.96
CA ILE A 36 -14.94 4.56 3.45
C ILE A 36 -15.09 5.88 2.67
N ASN A 37 -14.13 6.24 1.81
CA ASN A 37 -14.23 7.37 0.88
C ASN A 37 -14.62 6.91 -0.55
N LEU A 38 -14.12 5.76 -1.01
CA LEU A 38 -14.45 5.20 -2.32
C LEU A 38 -15.93 4.81 -2.46
N ILE A 39 -16.52 4.19 -1.44
CA ILE A 39 -17.94 3.78 -1.48
C ILE A 39 -18.89 4.98 -1.56
N PRO A 40 -18.76 6.05 -0.75
CA PRO A 40 -19.54 7.29 -0.93
C PRO A 40 -19.40 7.90 -2.32
N MET A 41 -18.18 7.95 -2.89
CA MET A 41 -17.98 8.48 -4.25
C MET A 41 -18.77 7.68 -5.30
N HIS A 42 -18.82 6.35 -5.17
CA HIS A 42 -19.65 5.51 -6.04
C HIS A 42 -21.16 5.76 -5.85
N VAL A 43 -21.64 5.87 -4.59
CA VAL A 43 -23.04 6.20 -4.31
C VAL A 43 -23.42 7.56 -4.90
N LEU A 44 -22.54 8.56 -4.77
CA LEU A 44 -22.72 9.88 -5.36
C LEU A 44 -22.76 9.82 -6.90
N LEU A 45 -21.88 9.02 -7.52
CA LEU A 45 -21.89 8.78 -8.97
C LEU A 45 -23.21 8.14 -9.44
N CYS A 46 -23.76 7.18 -8.70
CA CYS A 46 -25.07 6.58 -9.00
C CYS A 46 -26.22 7.59 -8.85
N ILE A 47 -26.15 8.52 -7.89
CA ILE A 47 -27.14 9.60 -7.74
C ILE A 47 -27.04 10.59 -8.92
N VAL A 48 -25.83 11.05 -9.28
CA VAL A 48 -25.60 12.02 -10.36
C VAL A 48 -25.96 11.45 -11.74
N THR A 49 -25.71 10.15 -11.97
CA THR A 49 -26.13 9.45 -13.21
C THR A 49 -27.63 9.12 -13.24
N GLY A 50 -28.41 9.51 -12.23
CA GLY A 50 -29.85 9.29 -12.15
C GLY A 50 -30.26 7.85 -11.82
N ARG A 51 -29.32 6.97 -11.50
CA ARG A 51 -29.50 5.54 -11.21
C ARG A 51 -29.78 5.26 -9.73
N TYR A 52 -30.62 6.09 -9.12
CA TYR A 52 -31.05 5.85 -7.74
C TYR A 52 -32.00 4.64 -7.66
N SER A 53 -31.74 3.75 -6.71
CA SER A 53 -32.49 2.52 -6.45
C SER A 53 -32.58 2.26 -4.95
N SER A 54 -33.69 1.72 -4.46
CA SER A 54 -33.84 1.35 -3.04
C SER A 54 -32.77 0.36 -2.56
N ARG A 55 -32.18 -0.44 -3.46
CA ARG A 55 -31.07 -1.35 -3.15
C ARG A 55 -29.80 -0.60 -2.75
N LEU A 56 -29.54 0.56 -3.37
CA LEU A 56 -28.41 1.45 -3.05
C LEU A 56 -28.54 2.00 -1.62
N TYR A 57 -29.77 2.37 -1.22
CA TYR A 57 -30.07 2.80 0.14
C TYR A 57 -29.83 1.69 1.17
N VAL A 58 -30.38 0.50 0.93
CA VAL A 58 -30.21 -0.67 1.83
C VAL A 58 -28.75 -1.14 1.90
N ALA A 59 -27.96 -0.96 0.83
CA ALA A 59 -26.54 -1.30 0.84
C ALA A 59 -25.68 -0.29 1.63
N TYR A 60 -25.95 1.01 1.51
CA TYR A 60 -25.07 2.05 2.03
C TYR A 60 -25.43 2.52 3.45
N ALA A 61 -26.71 2.69 3.78
CA ALA A 61 -27.10 3.24 5.07
C ALA A 61 -26.65 2.36 6.27
N PRO A 62 -26.80 1.01 6.25
CA PRO A 62 -26.27 0.15 7.31
C PRO A 62 -24.75 0.17 7.36
N LEU A 63 -24.06 0.29 6.22
CA LEU A 63 -22.60 0.34 6.17
C LEU A 63 -22.04 1.56 6.91
N VAL A 64 -22.64 2.75 6.72
CA VAL A 64 -22.19 3.96 7.43
C VAL A 64 -22.50 3.85 8.92
N VAL A 65 -23.73 3.51 9.31
CA VAL A 65 -24.12 3.47 10.73
C VAL A 65 -23.41 2.37 11.50
N LEU A 66 -23.48 1.11 11.02
CA LEU A 66 -22.86 -0.01 11.72
C LEU A 66 -21.34 0.00 11.55
N GLY A 67 -20.82 0.40 10.39
CA GLY A 67 -19.38 0.48 10.14
C GLY A 67 -18.68 1.54 10.98
N THR A 68 -19.28 2.72 11.19
CA THR A 68 -18.70 3.77 12.06
C THR A 68 -18.79 3.40 13.54
N LEU A 69 -19.91 2.81 13.98
CA LEU A 69 -20.05 2.29 15.34
C LEU A 69 -19.01 1.21 15.65
N LEU A 70 -18.82 0.26 14.74
CA LEU A 70 -17.81 -0.79 14.88
C LEU A 70 -16.38 -0.24 14.80
N ALA A 71 -16.10 0.72 13.91
CA ALA A 71 -14.78 1.36 13.82
C ALA A 71 -14.40 2.09 15.13
N ALA A 72 -15.37 2.73 15.80
CA ALA A 72 -15.16 3.41 17.07
C ALA A 72 -14.80 2.47 18.24
N LEU A 73 -15.06 1.15 18.12
CA LEU A 73 -14.64 0.15 19.12
C LEU A 73 -13.14 -0.17 19.07
N VAL A 74 -12.44 0.15 17.97
CA VAL A 74 -11.00 -0.14 17.82
C VAL A 74 -10.20 0.92 18.59
N PRO A 75 -9.40 0.58 19.62
CA PRO A 75 -8.80 1.58 20.51
C PRO A 75 -7.86 2.59 19.82
N VAL A 76 -7.20 2.19 18.73
CA VAL A 76 -6.32 3.07 17.93
C VAL A 76 -7.12 4.10 17.13
N VAL A 77 -8.37 3.78 16.78
CA VAL A 77 -9.28 4.67 16.04
C VAL A 77 -10.14 5.47 17.01
N GLY A 78 -10.87 4.80 17.90
CA GLY A 78 -11.77 5.43 18.87
C GLY A 78 -12.69 6.47 18.21
N PHE A 79 -12.84 7.62 18.85
CA PHE A 79 -13.66 8.72 18.34
C PHE A 79 -13.08 9.44 17.10
N ASN A 80 -11.86 9.11 16.66
CA ASN A 80 -11.32 9.67 15.42
C ASN A 80 -12.16 9.28 14.19
N ALA A 81 -12.86 8.13 14.23
CA ALA A 81 -13.83 7.70 13.23
C ALA A 81 -14.96 8.73 12.95
N VAL A 82 -15.25 9.61 13.92
CA VAL A 82 -16.29 10.65 13.82
C VAL A 82 -15.68 12.05 13.74
N LEU A 83 -14.57 12.31 14.43
CA LEU A 83 -13.98 13.65 14.58
C LEU A 83 -13.01 14.05 13.45
N THR A 84 -12.43 13.09 12.72
CA THR A 84 -11.48 13.38 11.64
C THR A 84 -12.18 13.73 10.32
N SER A 85 -11.60 14.65 9.56
CA SER A 85 -12.16 15.06 8.26
C SER A 85 -12.16 13.95 7.22
N GLU A 86 -11.31 12.93 7.41
CA GLU A 86 -11.16 11.77 6.53
C GLU A 86 -12.45 10.92 6.40
N HIS A 87 -13.40 11.05 7.34
CA HIS A 87 -14.69 10.35 7.28
C HIS A 87 -15.88 11.22 6.84
N PHE A 88 -15.71 12.55 6.75
CA PHE A 88 -16.82 13.48 6.50
C PHE A 88 -17.51 13.28 5.16
N ALA A 89 -16.81 12.80 4.12
CA ALA A 89 -17.43 12.46 2.85
C ALA A 89 -18.49 11.36 2.99
N SER A 90 -18.29 10.40 3.91
CA SER A 90 -19.28 9.34 4.14
C SER A 90 -20.54 9.86 4.84
N PHE A 91 -20.40 10.72 5.86
CA PHE A 91 -21.55 11.35 6.52
C PHE A 91 -22.30 12.32 5.59
N LEU A 92 -21.60 13.08 4.75
CA LEU A 92 -22.21 13.98 3.77
C LEU A 92 -23.06 13.22 2.74
N VAL A 93 -22.51 12.16 2.13
CA VAL A 93 -23.25 11.34 1.16
C VAL A 93 -24.40 10.58 1.83
N PHE A 94 -24.25 10.17 3.10
CA PHE A 94 -25.33 9.59 3.89
C PHE A 94 -26.52 10.55 4.05
N ILE A 95 -26.26 11.83 4.38
CA ILE A 95 -27.30 12.87 4.46
C ILE A 95 -27.96 13.08 3.08
N ILE A 96 -27.18 13.24 2.02
CA ILE A 96 -27.68 13.42 0.65
C ILE A 96 -28.58 12.24 0.25
N LEU A 97 -28.18 11.00 0.57
CA LEU A 97 -28.94 9.79 0.25
C LEU A 97 -30.29 9.74 0.98
N HIS A 98 -30.37 10.22 2.22
CA HIS A 98 -31.65 10.34 2.95
C HIS A 98 -32.57 11.39 2.32
N VAL A 99 -32.03 12.55 1.91
CA VAL A 99 -32.80 13.59 1.21
C VAL A 99 -33.33 13.07 -0.13
N VAL A 100 -32.50 12.37 -0.91
CA VAL A 100 -32.92 11.73 -2.18
C VAL A 100 -33.99 10.66 -1.93
N ALA A 101 -33.83 9.79 -0.93
CA ALA A 101 -34.82 8.78 -0.58
C ALA A 101 -36.18 9.41 -0.22
N LEU A 102 -36.18 10.47 0.61
CA LEU A 102 -37.38 11.21 0.99
C LEU A 102 -38.07 11.86 -0.22
N VAL A 103 -37.30 12.46 -1.13
CA VAL A 103 -37.80 13.05 -2.38
C VAL A 103 -38.48 12.01 -3.27
N TYR A 104 -37.87 10.82 -3.45
CA TYR A 104 -38.47 9.73 -4.21
C TYR A 104 -39.74 9.16 -3.53
N TYR A 105 -39.78 9.12 -2.21
CA TYR A 105 -40.97 8.73 -1.45
C TYR A 105 -42.14 9.71 -1.63
N ILE A 106 -41.88 11.02 -1.48
CA ILE A 106 -42.87 12.10 -1.70
C ILE A 106 -43.38 12.07 -3.15
N LYS A 107 -42.50 11.78 -4.14
CA LYS A 107 -42.89 11.61 -5.55
C LYS A 107 -43.88 10.48 -5.78
N GLY A 108 -43.86 9.43 -4.95
CA GLY A 108 -44.81 8.31 -5.02
C GLY A 108 -46.20 8.64 -4.44
N LEU A 109 -46.31 9.66 -3.59
CA LEU A 109 -47.53 10.01 -2.86
C LEU A 109 -48.29 11.20 -3.46
N LEU A 110 -47.62 12.15 -4.12
CA LEU A 110 -48.22 13.43 -4.54
C LEU A 110 -48.54 13.49 -6.04
N THR A 111 -49.68 14.10 -6.36
CA THR A 111 -50.10 14.45 -7.73
C THR A 111 -49.07 15.42 -8.36
N PRO A 112 -48.71 15.31 -9.67
CA PRO A 112 -47.58 16.03 -10.28
C PRO A 112 -47.58 17.57 -10.15
N ARG A 113 -48.75 18.21 -9.96
CA ARG A 113 -48.84 19.66 -9.70
C ARG A 113 -48.42 20.02 -8.28
N LEU A 114 -48.92 19.28 -7.29
CA LEU A 114 -48.56 19.46 -5.88
C LEU A 114 -47.11 19.00 -5.64
N PHE A 115 -46.67 17.96 -6.36
CA PHE A 115 -45.29 17.49 -6.35
C PHE A 115 -44.30 18.60 -6.76
N LYS A 116 -44.56 19.41 -7.80
CA LYS A 116 -43.65 20.52 -8.15
C LYS A 116 -43.48 21.51 -6.99
N VAL A 117 -44.56 21.92 -6.35
CA VAL A 117 -44.51 22.89 -5.23
C VAL A 117 -43.83 22.28 -4.00
N ALA A 118 -44.21 21.06 -3.62
CA ALA A 118 -43.59 20.33 -2.51
C ALA A 118 -42.10 20.02 -2.77
N MET A 119 -41.73 19.67 -4.01
CA MET A 119 -40.35 19.45 -4.45
C MET A 119 -39.54 20.74 -4.36
N THR A 120 -40.06 21.88 -4.80
CA THR A 120 -39.37 23.18 -4.66
C THR A 120 -39.21 23.57 -3.19
N PHE A 121 -40.20 23.29 -2.33
CA PHE A 121 -40.08 23.54 -0.89
C PHE A 121 -39.07 22.59 -0.21
N VAL A 122 -39.12 21.29 -0.49
CA VAL A 122 -38.16 20.30 0.05
C VAL A 122 -36.75 20.52 -0.50
N LEU A 123 -36.57 20.93 -1.76
CA LEU A 123 -35.26 21.34 -2.27
C LEU A 123 -34.78 22.63 -1.60
N THR A 124 -35.60 23.66 -1.45
CA THR A 124 -35.13 24.94 -0.86
C THR A 124 -34.79 24.78 0.62
N VAL A 125 -35.64 24.11 1.40
CA VAL A 125 -35.36 23.81 2.82
C VAL A 125 -34.21 22.81 2.95
N GLY A 126 -34.18 21.74 2.15
CA GLY A 126 -33.12 20.72 2.19
C GLY A 126 -31.76 21.25 1.73
N LEU A 127 -31.72 22.14 0.73
CA LEU A 127 -30.51 22.78 0.24
C LEU A 127 -30.04 23.86 1.22
N ALA A 128 -30.93 24.61 1.85
CA ALA A 128 -30.58 25.53 2.94
C ALA A 128 -30.03 24.77 4.17
N LEU A 129 -30.63 23.65 4.56
CA LEU A 129 -30.15 22.81 5.67
C LEU A 129 -28.80 22.16 5.32
N CYS A 130 -28.63 21.69 4.08
CA CYS A 130 -27.35 21.17 3.60
C CYS A 130 -26.27 22.28 3.58
N PHE A 131 -26.60 23.49 3.13
CA PHE A 131 -25.69 24.64 3.18
C PHE A 131 -25.33 25.02 4.61
N ALA A 132 -26.27 24.97 5.55
CA ALA A 132 -26.02 25.21 6.97
C ALA A 132 -25.10 24.13 7.58
N VAL A 133 -25.36 22.85 7.32
CA VAL A 133 -24.52 21.73 7.79
C VAL A 133 -23.12 21.80 7.19
N VAL A 134 -23.00 22.08 5.88
CA VAL A 134 -21.70 22.27 5.21
C VAL A 134 -20.97 23.51 5.73
N ALA A 135 -21.67 24.62 6.01
CA ALA A 135 -21.07 25.81 6.60
C ALA A 135 -20.60 25.56 8.05
N ILE A 136 -21.36 24.82 8.86
CA ILE A 136 -20.97 24.42 10.21
C ILE A 136 -19.75 23.48 10.16
N LEU A 137 -19.74 22.48 9.27
CA LEU A 137 -18.56 21.62 9.04
C LEU A 137 -17.35 22.44 8.59
N ALA A 138 -17.53 23.36 7.64
CA ALA A 138 -16.46 24.20 7.13
C ALA A 138 -15.90 25.14 8.20
N ALA A 139 -16.74 25.71 9.07
CA ALA A 139 -16.32 26.51 10.22
C ALA A 139 -15.55 25.66 11.25
N LEU A 140 -16.04 24.46 11.57
CA LEU A 140 -15.36 23.53 12.48
C LEU A 140 -13.98 23.13 11.93
N VAL A 141 -13.91 22.79 10.64
CA VAL A 141 -12.67 22.47 9.91
C VAL A 141 -11.72 23.66 9.88
N ALA A 142 -12.20 24.87 9.59
CA ALA A 142 -11.39 26.09 9.55
C ALA A 142 -10.84 26.50 10.94
N SER A 143 -11.54 26.13 12.03
CA SER A 143 -11.09 26.39 13.40
C SER A 143 -9.99 25.42 13.89
N SER A 144 -9.75 24.31 13.18
CA SER A 144 -8.74 23.32 13.54
C SER A 144 -7.35 23.70 12.98
N PRO A 145 -6.26 23.70 13.78
CA PRO A 145 -4.91 24.05 13.32
C PRO A 145 -4.38 23.24 12.13
N THR A 146 -4.90 22.03 11.90
CA THR A 146 -4.52 21.14 10.78
C THR A 146 -5.58 21.04 9.68
N LYS A 147 -6.63 21.89 9.72
CA LYS A 147 -7.85 21.72 8.91
C LYS A 147 -8.51 20.32 9.08
N GLY A 148 -8.28 19.66 10.22
CA GLY A 148 -8.84 18.34 10.55
C GLY A 148 -8.25 17.13 9.80
N TRP A 149 -7.33 17.33 8.85
CA TRP A 149 -6.65 16.25 8.12
C TRP A 149 -5.37 15.81 8.85
N SER A 150 -5.01 14.52 8.73
CA SER A 150 -3.70 14.05 9.20
C SER A 150 -2.59 14.46 8.24
N GLY A 151 -1.37 14.71 8.74
CA GLY A 151 -0.24 15.11 7.89
C GLY A 151 0.10 14.07 6.81
N ARG A 152 -0.16 12.79 7.09
CA ARG A 152 0.00 11.69 6.13
C ARG A 152 -1.09 11.72 5.05
N SER A 153 -2.37 11.86 5.38
CA SER A 153 -3.42 11.92 4.35
C SER A 153 -3.35 13.21 3.52
N LEU A 154 -2.99 14.34 4.13
CA LEU A 154 -2.75 15.59 3.40
C LEU A 154 -1.63 15.45 2.36
N SER A 155 -0.55 14.72 2.67
CA SER A 155 0.54 14.45 1.72
C SER A 155 0.15 13.60 0.50
N LEU A 156 -0.98 12.88 0.57
CA LEU A 156 -1.53 12.13 -0.57
C LEU A 156 -2.40 12.99 -1.49
N LEU A 157 -2.86 14.15 -1.00
CA LEU A 157 -3.62 15.15 -1.77
C LEU A 157 -2.70 16.26 -2.31
N ASP A 158 -1.73 16.70 -1.50
CA ASP A 158 -0.65 17.61 -1.89
C ASP A 158 0.72 16.93 -1.69
N PRO A 159 1.32 16.36 -2.75
CA PRO A 159 2.63 15.71 -2.66
C PRO A 159 3.78 16.66 -2.28
N THR A 160 3.59 17.98 -2.39
CA THR A 160 4.61 18.97 -2.02
C THR A 160 4.61 19.31 -0.53
N TYR A 161 3.53 18.97 0.20
CA TYR A 161 3.39 19.29 1.61
C TYR A 161 4.43 18.56 2.48
N ALA A 162 4.62 17.26 2.27
CA ALA A 162 5.53 16.44 3.08
C ALA A 162 6.99 16.88 2.93
N SER A 163 7.47 17.10 1.70
CA SER A 163 8.86 17.49 1.43
C SER A 163 9.21 18.87 1.99
N LYS A 164 8.23 19.78 2.09
CA LYS A 164 8.44 21.15 2.59
C LYS A 164 8.30 21.29 4.10
N TYR A 165 7.35 20.58 4.73
CA TYR A 165 6.99 20.82 6.14
C TYR A 165 7.24 19.64 7.09
N ILE A 166 7.38 18.40 6.60
CA ILE A 166 7.57 17.22 7.46
C ILE A 166 8.65 16.30 6.86
N PRO A 167 9.95 16.61 7.06
CA PRO A 167 11.05 15.88 6.43
C PRO A 167 11.10 14.39 6.80
N ILE A 168 10.53 13.99 7.95
CA ILE A 168 10.41 12.58 8.37
C ILE A 168 9.59 11.79 7.34
N ILE A 169 8.43 12.31 6.91
CA ILE A 169 7.56 11.64 5.92
C ILE A 169 8.28 11.55 4.58
N ALA A 170 8.94 12.64 4.15
CA ALA A 170 9.67 12.65 2.89
C ALA A 170 10.93 11.76 2.88
N SER A 171 11.50 11.42 4.05
CA SER A 171 12.71 10.60 4.17
C SER A 171 12.50 9.12 3.86
N VAL A 172 11.27 8.61 3.97
CA VAL A 172 10.96 7.20 3.69
C VAL A 172 10.91 6.98 2.17
N SER A 173 11.69 6.03 1.66
CA SER A 173 11.72 5.69 0.23
C SER A 173 10.36 5.26 -0.32
N GLU A 174 9.53 4.60 0.49
CA GLU A 174 8.16 4.20 0.14
C GLU A 174 7.21 5.37 -0.17
N HIS A 175 7.48 6.56 0.39
CA HIS A 175 6.69 7.78 0.20
C HIS A 175 7.01 8.53 -1.10
N GLN A 176 8.03 8.11 -1.84
CA GLN A 176 8.41 8.71 -3.12
C GLN A 176 7.43 8.34 -4.25
N PRO A 177 7.30 9.16 -5.31
CA PRO A 177 6.49 8.83 -6.48
C PRO A 177 7.18 7.75 -7.35
N PRO A 178 6.44 6.75 -7.87
CA PRO A 178 7.00 5.74 -8.76
C PRO A 178 7.31 6.30 -10.15
N THR A 179 8.30 5.69 -10.80
CA THR A 179 8.61 5.96 -12.21
C THR A 179 7.92 4.94 -13.11
N TRP A 180 7.79 5.23 -14.41
CA TRP A 180 7.14 4.32 -15.36
C TRP A 180 7.76 2.90 -15.42
N PRO A 181 9.08 2.69 -15.25
CA PRO A 181 9.65 1.34 -15.21
C PRO A 181 9.19 0.55 -13.97
N SER A 182 8.90 1.23 -12.84
CA SER A 182 8.36 0.58 -11.64
C SER A 182 6.98 -0.03 -11.90
N TYR A 183 6.12 0.67 -12.64
CA TYR A 183 4.84 0.13 -13.09
C TYR A 183 5.05 -1.06 -14.04
N PHE A 184 5.91 -0.91 -15.04
CA PHE A 184 6.17 -2.01 -15.99
C PHE A 184 6.75 -3.25 -15.29
N MET A 185 7.65 -3.08 -14.32
CA MET A 185 8.20 -4.17 -13.51
C MET A 185 7.12 -4.87 -12.66
N ALA A 186 6.14 -4.12 -12.14
CA ALA A 186 5.10 -4.65 -11.24
C ALA A 186 3.91 -5.29 -11.96
N ILE A 187 3.42 -4.72 -13.06
CA ILE A 187 2.21 -5.20 -13.77
C ILE A 187 2.47 -5.70 -15.20
N ASN A 188 3.64 -5.41 -15.78
CA ASN A 188 4.10 -5.83 -17.12
C ASN A 188 2.96 -5.86 -18.16
N VAL A 189 2.56 -7.06 -18.59
CA VAL A 189 1.56 -7.30 -19.64
C VAL A 189 0.18 -6.72 -19.29
N LEU A 190 -0.21 -6.68 -18.00
CA LEU A 190 -1.51 -6.15 -17.60
C LEU A 190 -1.65 -4.66 -17.90
N ALA A 191 -0.54 -3.90 -17.96
CA ALA A 191 -0.56 -2.49 -18.32
C ALA A 191 -1.23 -2.23 -19.69
N PHE A 192 -1.05 -3.14 -20.66
CA PHE A 192 -1.66 -3.06 -21.98
C PHE A 192 -3.10 -3.58 -22.02
N LEU A 193 -3.48 -4.47 -21.10
CA LEU A 193 -4.82 -5.06 -21.01
C LEU A 193 -5.81 -4.15 -20.24
N VAL A 194 -5.33 -3.30 -19.33
CA VAL A 194 -6.20 -2.40 -18.54
C VAL A 194 -7.06 -1.47 -19.42
N PRO A 195 -6.54 -0.78 -20.46
CA PRO A 195 -7.36 0.04 -21.35
C PRO A 195 -8.50 -0.75 -22.03
N ALA A 196 -8.21 -1.97 -22.48
CA ALA A 196 -9.24 -2.85 -23.06
C ALA A 196 -10.31 -3.23 -22.02
N GLY A 197 -9.91 -3.54 -20.78
CA GLY A 197 -10.83 -3.85 -19.68
C GLY A 197 -11.73 -2.68 -19.28
N ILE A 198 -11.21 -1.45 -19.35
CA ILE A 198 -12.02 -0.22 -19.15
C ILE A 198 -13.08 -0.13 -20.26
N ILE A 199 -12.72 -0.32 -21.52
CA ILE A 199 -13.66 -0.28 -22.66
C ILE A 199 -14.75 -1.34 -22.48
N SER A 200 -14.40 -2.59 -22.16
CA SER A 200 -15.39 -3.65 -21.85
C SER A 200 -16.32 -3.28 -20.68
N CYS A 201 -15.84 -2.55 -19.66
CA CYS A 201 -16.68 -2.09 -18.55
C CYS A 201 -17.69 -1.01 -18.93
N PHE A 202 -17.47 -0.28 -20.03
CA PHE A 202 -18.43 0.67 -20.59
C PHE A 202 -19.49 0.01 -21.49
N LEU A 203 -19.20 -1.18 -22.05
CA LEU A 203 -20.10 -1.98 -22.88
C LEU A 203 -20.49 -3.30 -22.16
N PRO A 204 -21.45 -3.33 -21.19
CA PRO A 204 -22.38 -2.28 -20.80
C PRO A 204 -22.10 -1.65 -19.42
N LEU A 205 -22.48 -0.38 -19.27
CA LEU A 205 -22.48 0.34 -17.99
C LEU A 205 -23.49 -0.25 -16.99
N SER A 206 -23.00 -1.14 -16.12
CA SER A 206 -23.69 -1.63 -14.92
C SER A 206 -23.22 -0.86 -13.68
N ASP A 207 -23.98 -0.94 -12.59
CA ASP A 207 -23.60 -0.26 -11.34
C ASP A 207 -22.28 -0.83 -10.80
N ALA A 208 -22.08 -2.15 -10.89
CA ALA A 208 -20.83 -2.82 -10.53
C ALA A 208 -19.63 -2.44 -11.42
N SER A 209 -19.82 -2.28 -12.74
CA SER A 209 -18.73 -1.84 -13.62
C SER A 209 -18.38 -0.36 -13.39
N SER A 210 -19.35 0.49 -13.04
CA SER A 210 -19.08 1.88 -12.65
C SER A 210 -18.26 1.99 -11.34
N PHE A 211 -18.49 1.11 -10.36
CA PHE A 211 -17.65 1.02 -9.17
C PHE A 211 -16.22 0.60 -9.50
N LEU A 212 -16.04 -0.38 -10.39
CA LEU A 212 -14.72 -0.88 -10.78
C LEU A 212 -13.90 0.18 -11.53
N VAL A 213 -14.53 0.93 -12.44
CA VAL A 213 -13.88 2.06 -13.14
C VAL A 213 -13.46 3.15 -12.15
N LEU A 214 -14.35 3.54 -11.22
CA LEU A 214 -14.02 4.53 -10.18
C LEU A 214 -12.87 4.05 -9.28
N TYR A 215 -12.90 2.77 -8.88
CA TYR A 215 -11.84 2.15 -8.09
C TYR A 215 -10.49 2.20 -8.80
N LEU A 216 -10.44 1.87 -10.10
CA LEU A 216 -9.22 2.01 -10.90
C LEU A 216 -8.73 3.47 -10.93
N VAL A 217 -9.57 4.41 -11.37
CA VAL A 217 -9.17 5.81 -11.57
C VAL A 217 -8.61 6.42 -10.27
N THR A 218 -9.29 6.15 -9.15
CA THR A 218 -8.84 6.60 -7.82
C THR A 218 -7.53 5.93 -7.41
N SER A 219 -7.36 4.62 -7.67
CA SER A 219 -6.15 3.88 -7.31
C SER A 219 -4.93 4.26 -8.17
N VAL A 220 -5.12 4.54 -9.47
CA VAL A 220 -4.06 5.01 -10.38
C VAL A 220 -3.52 6.37 -9.95
N TYR A 221 -4.40 7.28 -9.51
CA TYR A 221 -3.96 8.56 -8.95
C TYR A 221 -3.09 8.36 -7.70
N PHE A 222 -3.57 7.58 -6.73
CA PHE A 222 -2.85 7.37 -5.47
C PHE A 222 -1.55 6.58 -5.64
N SER A 223 -1.50 5.59 -6.53
CA SER A 223 -0.24 4.92 -6.87
C SER A 223 0.73 5.89 -7.57
N GLY A 224 0.22 6.84 -8.37
CA GLY A 224 1.04 7.88 -9.02
C GLY A 224 1.72 8.83 -8.04
N VAL A 225 1.11 9.06 -6.88
CA VAL A 225 1.68 9.89 -5.80
C VAL A 225 2.71 9.12 -4.95
N MET A 226 2.48 7.84 -4.66
CA MET A 226 3.26 7.08 -3.68
C MET A 226 3.46 5.60 -4.08
N VAL A 227 4.72 5.16 -4.19
CA VAL A 227 5.11 3.78 -4.60
C VAL A 227 4.32 2.71 -3.84
N ARG A 228 4.20 2.83 -2.51
CA ARG A 228 3.51 1.84 -1.66
C ARG A 228 2.04 1.61 -2.06
N LEU A 229 1.37 2.64 -2.59
CA LEU A 229 -0.06 2.56 -2.97
C LEU A 229 -0.29 1.81 -4.28
N MET A 230 0.78 1.41 -4.99
CA MET A 230 0.71 0.44 -6.09
C MET A 230 0.13 -0.91 -5.62
N LEU A 231 0.23 -1.26 -4.34
CA LEU A 231 -0.45 -2.43 -3.74
C LEU A 231 -1.98 -2.33 -3.83
N VAL A 232 -2.56 -1.12 -3.76
CA VAL A 232 -4.00 -0.89 -3.90
C VAL A 232 -4.42 -0.91 -5.37
N LEU A 233 -3.54 -0.48 -6.28
CA LEU A 233 -3.78 -0.56 -7.72
C LEU A 233 -3.84 -2.01 -8.23
N ALA A 234 -2.96 -2.89 -7.74
CA ALA A 234 -2.79 -4.24 -8.31
C ALA A 234 -4.10 -5.06 -8.38
N PRO A 235 -4.97 -5.13 -7.34
CA PRO A 235 -6.26 -5.82 -7.46
C PRO A 235 -7.20 -5.23 -8.52
N ALA A 236 -7.22 -3.91 -8.70
CA ALA A 236 -8.06 -3.26 -9.73
C ALA A 236 -7.60 -3.66 -11.14
N VAL A 237 -6.29 -3.62 -11.36
CA VAL A 237 -5.62 -4.00 -12.61
C VAL A 237 -5.88 -5.48 -12.93
N CYS A 238 -5.69 -6.38 -11.98
CA CYS A 238 -5.95 -7.81 -12.17
C CYS A 238 -7.40 -8.12 -12.57
N ILE A 239 -8.39 -7.46 -11.95
CA ILE A 239 -9.81 -7.68 -12.30
C ILE A 239 -10.11 -7.18 -13.71
N LEU A 240 -9.65 -5.97 -14.06
CA LEU A 240 -9.91 -5.38 -15.38
C LEU A 240 -9.21 -6.11 -16.53
N SER A 241 -7.94 -6.47 -16.36
CA SER A 241 -7.23 -7.30 -17.33
C SER A 241 -7.84 -8.70 -17.43
N GLY A 242 -8.36 -9.26 -16.32
CA GLY A 242 -9.11 -10.52 -16.32
C GLY A 242 -10.40 -10.43 -17.15
N ILE A 243 -11.16 -9.34 -17.03
CA ILE A 243 -12.35 -9.07 -17.86
C ILE A 243 -11.95 -8.94 -19.34
N ALA A 244 -10.89 -8.18 -19.65
CA ALA A 244 -10.40 -8.02 -21.02
C ALA A 244 -9.99 -9.36 -21.66
N LEU A 245 -9.22 -10.19 -20.94
CA LEU A 245 -8.83 -11.53 -21.39
C LEU A 245 -10.06 -12.44 -21.56
N SER A 246 -11.00 -12.41 -20.61
CA SER A 246 -12.22 -13.23 -20.68
C SER A 246 -13.07 -12.89 -21.90
N GLU A 247 -13.28 -11.60 -22.19
CA GLU A 247 -14.03 -11.18 -23.38
C GLU A 247 -13.27 -11.51 -24.68
N ALA A 248 -11.95 -11.33 -24.72
CA ALA A 248 -11.15 -11.73 -25.87
C ALA A 248 -11.25 -13.25 -26.13
N PHE A 249 -11.13 -14.09 -25.10
CA PHE A 249 -11.33 -15.54 -25.23
C PHE A 249 -12.77 -15.91 -25.61
N ASN A 250 -13.79 -15.22 -25.07
CA ASN A 250 -15.19 -15.44 -25.45
C ASN A 250 -15.44 -15.15 -26.94
N VAL A 251 -14.96 -14.02 -27.46
CA VAL A 251 -15.10 -13.66 -28.88
C VAL A 251 -14.38 -14.65 -29.78
N LEU A 252 -13.10 -14.96 -29.50
CA LEU A 252 -12.30 -15.86 -30.33
C LEU A 252 -12.85 -17.29 -30.34
N THR A 253 -13.26 -17.82 -29.18
CA THR A 253 -13.83 -19.19 -29.09
C THR A 253 -15.24 -19.28 -29.68
N ARG A 254 -16.06 -18.23 -29.61
CA ARG A 254 -17.35 -18.18 -30.33
C ARG A 254 -17.14 -18.17 -31.83
N SER A 255 -16.18 -17.39 -32.34
CA SER A 255 -15.85 -17.35 -33.77
C SER A 255 -15.45 -18.73 -34.30
N MET A 256 -14.57 -19.45 -33.58
CA MET A 256 -14.19 -20.83 -33.93
C MET A 256 -15.35 -21.83 -33.85
N LYS A 257 -16.27 -21.69 -32.88
CA LYS A 257 -17.44 -22.57 -32.77
C LYS A 257 -18.43 -22.36 -33.90
N PHE A 258 -18.67 -21.10 -34.30
CA PHE A 258 -19.59 -20.76 -35.39
C PHE A 258 -19.08 -21.22 -36.76
N GLN A 259 -17.77 -21.37 -36.92
CA GLN A 259 -17.12 -21.79 -38.17
C GLN A 259 -16.83 -23.29 -38.28
N ARG A 260 -17.16 -24.11 -37.26
CA ARG A 260 -17.26 -25.56 -37.46
C ARG A 260 -18.60 -25.86 -38.12
N PRO A 261 -18.64 -26.34 -39.38
CA PRO A 261 -19.89 -26.77 -39.98
C PRO A 261 -20.44 -27.98 -39.21
N ILE A 262 -21.75 -28.19 -39.31
CA ILE A 262 -22.35 -29.48 -39.00
C ILE A 262 -21.82 -30.45 -40.07
N SER A 263 -20.83 -31.25 -39.71
CA SER A 263 -20.25 -32.30 -40.54
C SER A 263 -20.44 -33.64 -39.85
N ASP A 264 -21.69 -34.07 -39.79
CA ASP A 264 -22.15 -35.46 -39.68
C ASP A 264 -23.69 -35.44 -39.76
N ASP A 265 -24.23 -35.52 -40.99
CA ASP A 265 -25.48 -36.22 -41.36
C ASP A 265 -25.92 -35.86 -42.78
N THR A 266 -25.61 -36.72 -43.76
CA THR A 266 -26.55 -37.35 -44.73
C THR A 266 -25.86 -37.83 -46.02
N LEU A 267 -26.15 -39.07 -46.43
CA LEU A 267 -26.38 -39.46 -47.82
C LEU A 267 -27.01 -40.88 -47.90
N PRO A 268 -28.18 -41.08 -48.56
CA PRO A 268 -28.88 -42.38 -48.60
C PRO A 268 -29.03 -43.02 -50.01
N THR A 269 -28.89 -44.35 -50.11
CA THR A 269 -29.44 -45.28 -51.14
C THR A 269 -29.20 -46.73 -50.65
N ALA A 270 -30.20 -47.60 -50.41
CA ALA A 270 -30.95 -48.44 -51.36
C ALA A 270 -30.06 -49.33 -52.28
N GLY A 271 -30.16 -50.67 -52.34
CA GLY A 271 -30.93 -51.67 -51.56
C GLY A 271 -31.28 -52.90 -52.42
N ASP A 272 -31.14 -54.14 -51.92
CA ASP A 272 -31.77 -55.34 -52.50
C ASP A 272 -31.86 -56.53 -51.52
N SER A 273 -32.68 -57.54 -51.83
CA SER A 273 -33.11 -58.61 -50.90
C SER A 273 -33.49 -59.94 -51.59
N THR A 274 -33.17 -61.11 -50.99
CA THR A 274 -33.98 -62.36 -50.97
C THR A 274 -33.27 -63.51 -50.18
N PRO A 275 -33.97 -64.58 -49.74
CA PRO A 275 -33.54 -65.41 -48.59
C PRO A 275 -33.26 -66.91 -48.88
N GLY A 276 -32.60 -67.61 -47.94
CA GLY A 276 -32.49 -69.08 -47.93
C GLY A 276 -31.80 -69.65 -46.68
N SER A 277 -32.33 -70.74 -46.12
CA SER A 277 -31.87 -71.29 -44.83
C SER A 277 -30.74 -72.33 -44.95
N SER A 278 -29.49 -71.87 -44.83
CA SER A 278 -28.36 -72.61 -44.24
C SER A 278 -27.20 -71.62 -44.06
N SER A 279 -26.30 -71.86 -43.09
CA SER A 279 -25.12 -71.03 -42.79
C SER A 279 -25.34 -69.51 -42.57
N THR A 280 -25.19 -69.08 -41.30
CA THR A 280 -24.99 -67.67 -40.87
C THR A 280 -26.18 -66.70 -41.01
N ALA A 281 -26.33 -65.82 -40.01
CA ALA A 281 -27.25 -64.66 -39.89
C ALA A 281 -28.75 -64.91 -39.64
N THR A 282 -29.30 -64.15 -38.68
CA THR A 282 -30.73 -63.96 -38.24
C THR A 282 -30.66 -63.06 -36.97
N ILE A 283 -31.62 -62.24 -36.52
CA ILE A 283 -32.92 -61.72 -37.00
C ILE A 283 -33.09 -60.29 -36.40
N THR A 284 -33.83 -59.39 -37.08
CA THR A 284 -34.44 -58.19 -36.46
C THR A 284 -35.94 -58.15 -36.79
N THR A 285 -36.77 -57.61 -35.90
CA THR A 285 -38.22 -57.45 -36.12
C THR A 285 -38.72 -56.02 -35.93
N SER A 286 -39.33 -55.48 -36.98
CA SER A 286 -40.50 -54.61 -36.88
C SER A 286 -41.45 -55.03 -38.01
N THR A 287 -42.77 -55.08 -37.84
CA THR A 287 -43.67 -53.93 -38.01
C THR A 287 -45.07 -54.39 -37.58
N LYS A 288 -45.90 -53.50 -37.02
CA LYS A 288 -47.37 -53.59 -37.18
C LYS A 288 -47.97 -52.19 -37.32
N ASN A 289 -48.71 -51.98 -38.40
CA ASN A 289 -49.63 -50.87 -38.53
C ASN A 289 -50.78 -51.28 -39.46
N ALA A 290 -52.03 -51.33 -38.95
CA ALA A 290 -53.28 -51.41 -39.72
C ALA A 290 -54.50 -51.54 -38.77
N ASN A 291 -55.39 -50.53 -38.71
CA ASN A 291 -56.75 -50.63 -39.30
C ASN A 291 -57.78 -49.55 -38.84
N ILE A 292 -58.32 -48.83 -39.85
CA ILE A 292 -59.75 -48.56 -40.16
C ILE A 292 -60.70 -47.93 -39.10
N LYS A 293 -61.41 -46.86 -39.55
CA LYS A 293 -62.81 -46.40 -39.26
C LYS A 293 -62.92 -45.02 -38.58
N LYS A 294 -63.96 -44.19 -38.83
CA LYS A 294 -64.81 -43.93 -40.03
C LYS A 294 -65.70 -42.69 -39.73
N GLU A 295 -66.01 -41.89 -40.75
CA GLU A 295 -67.24 -41.07 -40.92
C GLU A 295 -67.64 -39.89 -39.99
N LYS A 296 -67.99 -38.77 -40.69
CA LYS A 296 -69.18 -37.87 -40.54
C LYS A 296 -69.08 -36.48 -39.85
N MET A 297 -68.98 -35.46 -40.72
CA MET A 297 -70.01 -34.44 -41.03
C MET A 297 -70.89 -33.86 -39.89
N GLY A 298 -70.89 -32.52 -39.71
CA GLY A 298 -71.90 -31.80 -38.92
C GLY A 298 -71.72 -30.27 -38.85
N THR A 299 -72.76 -29.50 -39.14
CA THR A 299 -72.76 -28.04 -39.39
C THR A 299 -73.31 -27.17 -38.23
N ILE A 300 -72.75 -25.95 -38.10
CA ILE A 300 -73.43 -24.65 -37.81
C ILE A 300 -73.98 -24.31 -36.38
N SER A 301 -73.76 -23.03 -36.01
CA SER A 301 -74.54 -22.11 -35.12
C SER A 301 -74.30 -21.94 -33.59
N LYS A 302 -73.78 -20.75 -33.26
CA LYS A 302 -74.23 -19.71 -32.30
C LYS A 302 -74.90 -20.00 -30.93
N GLU A 303 -74.36 -19.26 -29.96
CA GLU A 303 -75.01 -18.46 -28.88
C GLU A 303 -75.18 -18.93 -27.41
N ARG A 304 -74.50 -18.19 -26.52
CA ARG A 304 -74.89 -17.67 -25.18
C ARG A 304 -75.60 -18.56 -24.13
N SER A 305 -74.85 -18.88 -23.06
CA SER A 305 -74.88 -18.17 -21.75
C SER A 305 -75.02 -19.01 -20.45
N SER A 306 -74.10 -18.74 -19.50
CA SER A 306 -74.20 -18.89 -18.04
C SER A 306 -74.49 -20.27 -17.39
N LYS A 307 -73.51 -20.81 -16.64
CA LYS A 307 -73.49 -20.71 -15.15
C LYS A 307 -72.21 -21.27 -14.50
N LYS A 308 -71.71 -20.47 -13.57
CA LYS A 308 -70.58 -20.59 -12.64
C LYS A 308 -70.64 -21.82 -11.71
N SER A 309 -69.61 -22.70 -11.70
CA SER A 309 -68.69 -22.86 -10.54
C SER A 309 -67.66 -24.02 -10.62
N ARG A 310 -66.37 -23.64 -10.55
CA ARG A 310 -65.35 -24.17 -9.60
C ARG A 310 -64.90 -25.64 -9.68
N LYS A 311 -63.87 -25.92 -10.49
CA LYS A 311 -62.63 -26.63 -10.11
C LYS A 311 -61.65 -26.61 -11.30
N GLU A 312 -60.52 -25.93 -11.17
CA GLU A 312 -59.42 -25.95 -12.14
C GLU A 312 -58.16 -26.51 -11.46
N THR A 313 -57.53 -27.43 -12.18
CA THR A 313 -56.20 -28.01 -11.97
C THR A 313 -55.50 -27.92 -13.32
N GLU A 314 -54.16 -27.83 -13.33
CA GLU A 314 -53.31 -27.62 -14.52
C GLU A 314 -53.35 -26.17 -15.06
N LEU A 315 -52.24 -25.41 -15.04
CA LEU A 315 -50.99 -25.46 -15.84
C LEU A 315 -51.09 -24.70 -17.17
N VAL A 316 -49.96 -24.09 -17.55
CA VAL A 316 -49.69 -23.25 -18.73
C VAL A 316 -50.12 -21.77 -18.61
N GLY A 317 -49.11 -20.90 -18.69
CA GLY A 317 -49.23 -19.44 -18.65
C GLY A 317 -47.88 -18.72 -18.86
N SER A 318 -46.96 -19.34 -19.60
CA SER A 318 -45.67 -18.72 -19.94
C SER A 318 -45.88 -17.56 -20.91
N SER A 319 -45.46 -16.37 -20.49
CA SER A 319 -45.52 -15.15 -21.32
C SER A 319 -44.65 -15.27 -22.58
N PRO A 320 -44.97 -14.55 -23.67
CA PRO A 320 -44.20 -14.62 -24.91
C PRO A 320 -42.80 -14.05 -24.68
N VAL A 321 -41.79 -14.89 -24.88
CA VAL A 321 -40.39 -14.49 -24.92
C VAL A 321 -40.19 -13.55 -26.10
N ARG A 322 -39.77 -12.31 -25.83
CA ARG A 322 -39.35 -11.38 -26.87
C ARG A 322 -38.08 -11.95 -27.52
N PRO A 323 -37.96 -11.98 -28.86
CA PRO A 323 -36.70 -12.34 -29.48
C PRO A 323 -35.65 -11.27 -29.12
N GLU A 324 -34.59 -11.67 -28.42
CA GLU A 324 -33.39 -10.85 -28.34
C GLU A 324 -32.84 -10.67 -29.76
N LYS A 325 -32.53 -9.42 -30.13
CA LYS A 325 -31.78 -9.16 -31.34
C LYS A 325 -30.37 -9.68 -31.13
N GLU A 326 -30.00 -10.75 -31.82
CA GLU A 326 -28.59 -11.12 -31.99
C GLU A 326 -27.87 -9.97 -32.70
N GLU A 327 -27.11 -9.18 -31.95
CA GLU A 327 -26.20 -8.20 -32.55
C GLU A 327 -25.07 -8.94 -33.26
N LYS A 328 -25.11 -8.90 -34.59
CA LYS A 328 -24.06 -9.42 -35.47
C LYS A 328 -22.76 -8.63 -35.27
N LEU A 329 -21.92 -9.04 -34.33
CA LEU A 329 -20.53 -8.55 -34.23
C LEU A 329 -19.54 -9.56 -34.81
N CYS A 330 -18.68 -9.04 -35.68
CA CYS A 330 -17.49 -9.63 -36.32
C CYS A 330 -17.15 -11.08 -35.98
N VAL A 331 -17.63 -12.01 -36.82
CA VAL A 331 -17.03 -13.34 -36.96
C VAL A 331 -15.67 -13.16 -37.65
N LEU A 332 -14.58 -13.42 -36.93
CA LEU A 332 -13.21 -13.44 -37.47
C LEU A 332 -12.96 -14.75 -38.24
N PRO A 333 -12.06 -14.78 -39.23
CA PRO A 333 -11.61 -16.02 -39.85
C PRO A 333 -11.13 -17.06 -38.81
N SER A 334 -11.29 -18.34 -39.10
CA SER A 334 -10.97 -19.43 -38.17
C SER A 334 -9.49 -19.47 -37.83
N GLU A 335 -8.63 -19.26 -38.84
CA GLU A 335 -7.19 -19.15 -38.71
C GLU A 335 -6.78 -17.94 -37.84
N ALA A 336 -7.35 -16.76 -38.11
CA ALA A 336 -7.11 -15.56 -37.31
C ALA A 336 -7.56 -15.75 -35.85
N SER A 337 -8.67 -16.46 -35.63
CA SER A 337 -9.19 -16.76 -34.28
C SER A 337 -8.27 -17.73 -33.52
N ALA A 338 -7.77 -18.77 -34.20
CA ALA A 338 -6.81 -19.71 -33.64
C ALA A 338 -5.45 -19.06 -33.34
N MET A 339 -4.93 -18.22 -34.25
CA MET A 339 -3.73 -17.41 -34.02
C MET A 339 -3.91 -16.44 -32.85
N GLY A 340 -5.07 -15.80 -32.72
CA GLY A 340 -5.39 -14.91 -31.60
C GLY A 340 -5.36 -15.64 -30.25
N ILE A 341 -5.94 -16.84 -30.18
CA ILE A 341 -5.89 -17.67 -28.96
C ILE A 341 -4.45 -18.09 -28.63
N LEU A 342 -3.68 -18.53 -29.62
CA LEU A 342 -2.27 -18.89 -29.42
C LEU A 342 -1.44 -17.70 -28.93
N PHE A 343 -1.66 -16.51 -29.50
CA PHE A 343 -1.01 -15.27 -29.06
C PHE A 343 -1.36 -14.91 -27.60
N LEU A 344 -2.64 -14.99 -27.20
CA LEU A 344 -3.05 -14.76 -25.81
C LEU A 344 -2.43 -15.76 -24.84
N ILE A 345 -2.33 -17.04 -25.22
CA ILE A 345 -1.68 -18.07 -24.40
C ILE A 345 -0.18 -17.77 -24.24
N MET A 346 0.52 -17.42 -25.33
CA MET A 346 1.93 -17.00 -25.28
C MET A 346 2.15 -15.77 -24.39
N LEU A 347 1.27 -14.78 -24.51
CA LEU A 347 1.28 -13.54 -23.73
C LEU A 347 1.06 -13.81 -22.23
N CYS A 348 0.16 -14.73 -21.87
CA CYS A 348 0.02 -15.22 -20.49
C CYS A 348 1.26 -15.99 -20.00
N GLY A 349 1.89 -16.79 -20.86
CA GLY A 349 3.14 -17.49 -20.54
C GLY A 349 4.29 -16.52 -20.22
N LEU A 350 4.47 -15.49 -21.05
CA LEU A 350 5.46 -14.41 -20.83
C LEU A 350 5.20 -13.66 -19.52
N TYR A 351 3.94 -13.40 -19.18
CA TYR A 351 3.58 -12.78 -17.90
C TYR A 351 3.98 -13.66 -16.71
N VAL A 352 3.74 -14.98 -16.75
CA VAL A 352 4.15 -15.90 -15.69
C VAL A 352 5.68 -15.94 -15.54
N ILE A 353 6.42 -16.02 -16.65
CA ILE A 353 7.89 -16.02 -16.64
C ILE A 353 8.42 -14.72 -16.00
N HIS A 354 7.89 -13.57 -16.38
CA HIS A 354 8.24 -12.28 -15.79
C HIS A 354 7.95 -12.24 -14.29
N CYS A 355 6.77 -12.68 -13.85
CA CYS A 355 6.40 -12.68 -12.43
C CYS A 355 7.31 -13.58 -11.59
N VAL A 356 7.67 -14.77 -12.08
CA VAL A 356 8.61 -15.67 -11.40
C VAL A 356 10.01 -15.04 -11.32
N TRP A 357 10.51 -14.46 -12.41
CA TRP A 357 11.81 -13.78 -12.43
C TRP A 357 11.85 -12.57 -11.49
N ALA A 358 10.84 -11.69 -11.57
CA ALA A 358 10.74 -10.50 -10.73
C ALA A 358 10.64 -10.87 -9.23
N ALA A 359 9.85 -11.90 -8.89
CA ALA A 359 9.76 -12.40 -7.52
C ALA A 359 11.11 -12.93 -7.02
N ALA A 360 11.78 -13.77 -7.81
CA ALA A 360 12.98 -14.50 -7.40
C ALA A 360 14.27 -13.65 -7.34
N GLU A 361 14.43 -12.66 -8.23
CA GLU A 361 15.68 -11.90 -8.32
C GLU A 361 15.56 -10.47 -7.75
N ALA A 362 14.37 -9.85 -7.78
CA ALA A 362 14.18 -8.47 -7.31
C ALA A 362 13.51 -8.37 -5.92
N TYR A 363 12.52 -9.20 -5.62
CA TYR A 363 11.73 -9.07 -4.38
C TYR A 363 12.15 -10.02 -3.25
N SER A 364 12.66 -11.23 -3.54
CA SER A 364 13.10 -12.18 -2.50
C SER A 364 14.54 -11.93 -2.00
N ALA A 365 14.82 -10.71 -1.56
CA ALA A 365 16.10 -10.31 -0.96
C ALA A 365 15.94 -10.02 0.56
N PRO A 366 16.59 -10.79 1.45
CA PRO A 366 16.57 -10.50 2.89
C PRO A 366 17.35 -9.22 3.22
N SER A 367 16.81 -8.39 4.14
CA SER A 367 17.44 -7.13 4.57
C SER A 367 18.32 -7.24 5.82
N ILE A 368 18.23 -8.37 6.53
CA ILE A 368 18.99 -8.64 7.77
C ILE A 368 20.33 -9.30 7.45
N VAL A 369 20.31 -10.29 6.55
CA VAL A 369 21.47 -11.02 6.06
C VAL A 369 21.75 -10.51 4.65
N LEU A 370 22.88 -9.84 4.44
CA LEU A 370 23.19 -9.25 3.14
C LEU A 370 23.96 -10.24 2.27
N THR A 371 23.47 -10.48 1.06
CA THR A 371 24.11 -11.37 0.09
C THR A 371 24.76 -10.58 -1.03
N SER A 372 26.04 -10.82 -1.30
CA SER A 372 26.76 -10.29 -2.46
C SER A 372 27.25 -11.42 -3.34
N ARG A 373 27.00 -11.33 -4.65
CA ARG A 373 27.57 -12.26 -5.65
C ARG A 373 28.87 -11.65 -6.19
N SER A 374 30.01 -12.22 -5.79
CA SER A 374 31.32 -11.94 -6.36
C SER A 374 31.66 -12.96 -7.46
N HIS A 375 32.73 -12.71 -8.21
CA HIS A 375 33.30 -13.70 -9.13
C HIS A 375 33.71 -15.00 -8.41
N ASP A 376 34.12 -14.89 -7.14
CA ASP A 376 34.55 -16.01 -6.30
C ASP A 376 33.38 -16.75 -5.62
N GLY A 377 32.13 -16.30 -5.82
CA GLY A 377 30.92 -16.95 -5.32
C GLY A 377 29.98 -16.05 -4.53
N LEU A 378 29.04 -16.67 -3.82
CA LEU A 378 28.06 -15.99 -2.96
C LEU A 378 28.67 -15.71 -1.58
N HIS A 379 28.95 -14.45 -1.29
CA HIS A 379 29.32 -14.02 0.06
C HIS A 379 28.08 -13.60 0.84
N VAL A 380 27.99 -14.08 2.09
CA VAL A 380 26.89 -13.82 3.00
C VAL A 380 27.44 -13.04 4.19
N TYR A 381 26.96 -11.81 4.38
CA TYR A 381 27.35 -10.95 5.49
C TYR A 381 26.23 -10.92 6.54
N ASP A 382 26.55 -11.33 7.77
CA ASP A 382 25.60 -11.44 8.88
C ASP A 382 25.97 -10.57 10.10
N ASP A 383 26.75 -9.52 9.86
CA ASP A 383 27.21 -8.55 10.87
C ASP A 383 26.05 -7.91 11.69
N PHE A 384 24.85 -7.78 11.09
CA PHE A 384 23.68 -7.31 11.84
C PHE A 384 23.30 -8.27 12.96
N ARG A 385 23.17 -9.57 12.67
CA ARG A 385 22.87 -10.56 13.72
C ARG A 385 24.05 -10.73 14.68
N GLU A 386 25.29 -10.65 14.20
CA GLU A 386 26.50 -10.64 15.03
C GLU A 386 26.46 -9.51 16.07
N SER A 387 26.24 -8.26 15.63
CA SER A 387 26.20 -7.09 16.51
C SER A 387 25.02 -7.10 17.49
N TYR A 388 23.82 -7.48 17.05
CA TYR A 388 22.67 -7.63 17.95
C TYR A 388 22.87 -8.77 18.96
N ALA A 389 23.51 -9.88 18.56
CA ALA A 389 23.85 -10.98 19.47
C ALA A 389 24.92 -10.57 20.49
N TRP A 390 25.95 -9.81 20.09
CA TRP A 390 26.93 -9.24 21.01
C TRP A 390 26.24 -8.33 22.04
N LEU A 391 25.38 -7.43 21.57
CA LEU A 391 24.64 -6.50 22.41
C LEU A 391 23.74 -7.24 23.42
N ARG A 392 23.10 -8.34 23.00
CA ARG A 392 22.23 -9.17 23.85
C ARG A 392 22.95 -9.89 24.98
N HIS A 393 24.20 -10.32 24.78
CA HIS A 393 24.93 -11.15 25.75
C HIS A 393 25.94 -10.36 26.60
N ASN A 394 26.44 -9.22 26.12
CA ASN A 394 27.55 -8.48 26.74
C ASN A 394 27.18 -7.11 27.36
N THR A 395 25.88 -6.82 27.50
CA THR A 395 25.35 -5.59 28.12
C THR A 395 24.30 -5.93 29.19
N GLU A 396 24.00 -5.02 30.11
CA GLU A 396 22.94 -5.21 31.13
C GLU A 396 21.55 -5.09 30.46
N VAL A 397 20.51 -5.72 31.02
CA VAL A 397 19.16 -5.75 30.39
C VAL A 397 18.54 -4.35 30.29
N ASP A 398 18.78 -3.52 31.30
CA ASP A 398 18.28 -2.14 31.36
C ASP A 398 19.14 -1.14 30.56
N ASP A 399 20.18 -1.61 29.86
CA ASP A 399 21.06 -0.74 29.08
C ASP A 399 20.33 -0.12 27.87
N LYS A 400 20.31 1.22 27.84
CA LYS A 400 19.70 1.98 26.77
C LYS A 400 20.66 2.16 25.59
N VAL A 401 20.14 1.85 24.41
CA VAL A 401 20.84 1.90 23.13
C VAL A 401 20.24 3.01 22.27
N ALA A 402 21.09 3.93 21.81
CA ALA A 402 20.73 4.91 20.79
C ALA A 402 21.17 4.44 19.41
N SER A 403 20.24 4.44 18.47
CA SER A 403 20.46 4.16 17.04
C SER A 403 19.55 5.07 16.22
N TRP A 404 19.70 5.07 14.90
CA TRP A 404 18.73 5.73 14.02
C TRP A 404 17.40 4.95 13.99
N TRP A 405 16.29 5.64 13.76
CA TRP A 405 14.93 5.10 13.97
C TRP A 405 14.60 3.87 13.12
N ASP A 406 15.22 3.74 11.94
CA ASP A 406 15.17 2.55 11.08
C ASP A 406 15.41 1.24 11.86
N TYR A 407 16.34 1.26 12.82
CA TYR A 407 16.88 0.09 13.50
C TYR A 407 16.22 -0.21 14.86
N GLY A 408 15.23 0.59 15.29
CA GLY A 408 14.59 0.48 16.62
C GLY A 408 13.94 -0.88 16.86
N TYR A 409 12.99 -1.28 16.02
CA TYR A 409 12.37 -2.60 16.06
C TYR A 409 13.39 -3.75 15.97
N GLN A 410 14.41 -3.65 15.13
CA GLN A 410 15.43 -4.70 14.98
C GLN A 410 16.25 -4.88 16.27
N THR A 411 16.70 -3.76 16.85
CA THR A 411 17.44 -3.75 18.11
C THR A 411 16.59 -4.31 19.24
N THR A 412 15.32 -3.90 19.33
CA THR A 412 14.38 -4.39 20.34
C THR A 412 14.12 -5.90 20.20
N ALA A 413 13.84 -6.38 18.98
CA ALA A 413 13.48 -7.78 18.75
C ALA A 413 14.68 -8.76 18.80
N MET A 414 15.85 -8.36 18.30
CA MET A 414 17.03 -9.24 18.22
C MET A 414 17.95 -9.09 19.42
N ALA A 415 18.30 -7.86 19.80
CA ALA A 415 19.20 -7.61 20.92
C ALA A 415 18.47 -7.67 22.29
N ASN A 416 17.14 -7.51 22.32
CA ASN A 416 16.34 -7.44 23.54
C ASN A 416 16.87 -6.37 24.50
N ARG A 417 16.93 -5.12 24.03
CA ARG A 417 17.39 -3.94 24.78
C ARG A 417 16.50 -2.74 24.56
N THR A 418 16.52 -1.83 25.53
CA THR A 418 15.75 -0.58 25.51
C THR A 418 16.31 0.37 24.44
N VAL A 419 15.47 0.75 23.47
CA VAL A 419 15.82 1.75 22.45
C VAL A 419 15.28 3.13 22.81
N ILE A 420 15.99 4.19 22.41
CA ILE A 420 15.53 5.58 22.58
C ILE A 420 14.52 5.97 21.51
N VAL A 421 14.73 5.55 20.26
CA VAL A 421 13.90 5.95 19.12
C VAL A 421 13.53 4.71 18.32
N ASP A 422 12.32 4.73 17.75
CA ASP A 422 11.74 3.57 17.09
C ASP A 422 10.94 3.95 15.83
N ASN A 423 10.73 2.96 14.97
CA ASN A 423 10.30 3.09 13.59
C ASN A 423 8.82 3.53 13.46
N ASN A 424 8.01 3.43 14.53
CA ASN A 424 6.65 3.98 14.57
C ASN A 424 6.60 5.53 14.46
N THR A 425 7.72 6.22 14.72
CA THR A 425 7.92 7.66 14.48
C THR A 425 6.82 8.63 15.00
N TRP A 426 6.14 8.30 16.10
CA TRP A 426 5.02 9.08 16.65
C TRP A 426 5.42 10.39 17.35
N ASN A 427 6.67 10.53 17.80
CA ASN A 427 7.20 11.71 18.48
C ASN A 427 8.39 12.30 17.70
N ASN A 428 8.10 13.29 16.86
CA ASN A 428 9.08 13.95 15.99
C ASN A 428 10.22 14.61 16.78
N THR A 429 9.91 15.28 17.89
CA THR A 429 10.89 15.98 18.73
C THR A 429 11.91 15.02 19.34
N HIS A 430 11.51 13.79 19.67
CA HIS A 430 12.43 12.77 20.19
C HIS A 430 13.41 12.27 19.10
N ILE A 431 12.91 12.05 17.88
CA ILE A 431 13.74 11.71 16.71
C ILE A 431 14.70 12.86 16.38
N ALA A 432 14.20 14.10 16.38
CA ALA A 432 14.99 15.31 16.15
C ALA A 432 16.09 15.48 17.21
N THR A 433 15.85 15.08 18.46
CA THR A 433 16.87 15.12 19.54
C THR A 433 18.01 14.14 19.24
N VAL A 434 17.73 12.92 18.79
CA VAL A 434 18.78 11.96 18.38
C VAL A 434 19.47 12.38 17.08
N GLY A 435 18.74 12.88 16.09
CA GLY A 435 19.34 13.45 14.87
C GLY A 435 20.27 14.63 15.16
N THR A 436 19.89 15.48 16.12
CA THR A 436 20.70 16.59 16.66
C THR A 436 21.96 16.08 17.36
N ALA A 437 21.86 15.03 18.18
CA ALA A 437 23.02 14.41 18.82
C ALA A 437 24.00 13.81 17.78
N MET A 438 23.49 13.07 16.79
CA MET A 438 24.32 12.46 15.74
C MET A 438 25.03 13.48 14.84
N SER A 439 24.39 14.62 14.55
CA SER A 439 24.94 15.69 13.72
C SER A 439 25.78 16.73 14.49
N SER A 440 25.61 16.85 15.80
CA SER A 440 26.39 17.74 16.66
C SER A 440 27.87 17.34 16.80
N PRO A 441 28.76 18.26 17.18
CA PRO A 441 30.10 17.92 17.65
C PRO A 441 30.04 17.06 18.91
N GLU A 442 31.01 16.13 19.01
CA GLU A 442 31.14 15.11 20.08
C GLU A 442 30.79 15.54 21.52
N LYS A 443 31.14 16.78 21.94
CA LYS A 443 30.79 17.27 23.29
C LYS A 443 29.29 17.49 23.46
N GLY A 444 28.65 18.21 22.54
CA GLY A 444 27.21 18.48 22.61
C GLY A 444 26.40 17.20 22.46
N ALA A 445 26.85 16.30 21.58
CA ALA A 445 26.26 14.97 21.43
C ALA A 445 26.34 14.13 22.71
N TRP A 446 27.49 14.15 23.42
CA TRP A 446 27.63 13.48 24.72
C TRP A 446 26.73 14.11 25.79
N GLU A 447 26.57 15.44 25.81
CA GLU A 447 25.66 16.14 26.75
C GLU A 447 24.20 15.71 26.52
N ILE A 448 23.76 15.60 25.26
CA ILE A 448 22.41 15.11 24.91
C ILE A 448 22.24 13.64 25.29
N PHE A 449 23.12 12.75 24.85
CA PHE A 449 23.00 11.32 25.14
C PHE A 449 23.11 10.99 26.64
N ASN A 450 23.93 11.72 27.40
CA ASN A 450 23.99 11.60 28.85
C ASN A 450 22.68 12.09 29.52
N SER A 451 22.01 13.11 28.98
CA SER A 451 20.69 13.55 29.49
C SER A 451 19.57 12.54 29.23
N LEU A 452 19.71 11.72 28.18
CA LEU A 452 18.80 10.62 27.83
C LEU A 452 19.18 9.29 28.51
N ASP A 453 20.22 9.27 29.35
CA ASP A 453 20.75 8.08 30.04
C ASP A 453 21.13 6.94 29.07
N VAL A 454 21.71 7.32 27.92
CA VAL A 454 22.18 6.37 26.90
C VAL A 454 23.54 5.81 27.31
N LYS A 455 23.65 4.47 27.38
CA LYS A 455 24.92 3.79 27.63
C LYS A 455 25.65 3.42 26.35
N TYR A 456 24.92 3.01 25.30
CA TYR A 456 25.49 2.53 24.03
C TYR A 456 24.93 3.29 22.82
N VAL A 457 25.77 3.50 21.81
CA VAL A 457 25.40 4.09 20.50
C VAL A 457 25.78 3.09 19.40
N LEU A 458 24.81 2.71 18.58
CA LEU A 458 24.97 1.83 17.44
C LEU A 458 24.95 2.66 16.15
N VAL A 459 25.95 2.45 15.29
CA VAL A 459 26.10 3.13 13.99
C VAL A 459 26.38 2.09 12.90
N VAL A 460 25.71 2.22 11.75
CA VAL A 460 25.90 1.38 10.56
C VAL A 460 26.84 2.07 9.58
N PHE A 461 27.94 1.41 9.21
CA PHE A 461 28.99 1.93 8.35
C PHE A 461 29.28 0.98 7.18
N GLY A 462 28.90 1.38 5.96
CA GLY A 462 29.04 0.55 4.77
C GLY A 462 30.37 0.67 4.03
N GLY A 463 31.28 1.54 4.49
CA GLY A 463 32.42 2.01 3.70
C GLY A 463 33.48 0.96 3.36
N LEU A 464 33.62 -0.13 4.14
CA LEU A 464 34.59 -1.20 3.86
C LEU A 464 34.13 -2.14 2.74
N ILE A 465 32.85 -2.53 2.75
CA ILE A 465 32.29 -3.47 1.76
C ILE A 465 31.62 -2.77 0.57
N GLY A 466 31.27 -1.49 0.70
CA GLY A 466 30.53 -0.74 -0.32
C GLY A 466 29.00 -0.78 -0.15
N TYR A 467 28.49 -0.99 1.08
CA TYR A 467 27.05 -1.03 1.34
C TYR A 467 26.44 0.38 1.28
N PRO A 468 25.45 0.65 0.39
CA PRO A 468 24.97 2.01 0.15
C PRO A 468 23.93 2.51 1.15
N SER A 469 23.32 1.65 1.97
CA SER A 469 22.28 2.04 2.95
C SER A 469 22.86 2.28 4.35
N ASP A 470 24.04 2.91 4.41
CA ASP A 470 24.73 3.26 5.65
C ASP A 470 24.25 4.58 6.27
N ASP A 471 24.61 4.82 7.53
CA ASP A 471 24.18 6.03 8.25
C ASP A 471 24.78 7.32 7.67
N ILE A 472 25.88 7.26 6.91
CA ILE A 472 26.47 8.44 6.28
C ILE A 472 25.67 8.90 5.07
N ASN A 473 25.09 7.98 4.28
CA ASN A 473 24.16 8.35 3.21
C ASN A 473 22.81 8.83 3.77
N LYS A 474 22.39 8.35 4.94
CA LYS A 474 21.19 8.83 5.65
C LYS A 474 21.40 10.12 6.45
N PHE A 475 22.65 10.49 6.74
CA PHE A 475 23.03 11.58 7.64
C PHE A 475 22.33 12.92 7.33
N LEU A 476 22.15 13.26 6.04
CA LEU A 476 21.49 14.52 5.64
C LEU A 476 20.03 14.58 6.11
N TRP A 477 19.34 13.44 6.21
CA TRP A 477 18.01 13.38 6.84
C TRP A 477 18.06 13.60 8.35
N MET A 478 19.09 13.09 9.03
CA MET A 478 19.30 13.35 10.47
C MET A 478 19.49 14.85 10.73
N VAL A 479 20.24 15.53 9.86
CA VAL A 479 20.46 16.98 9.89
C VAL A 479 19.15 17.75 9.62
N ARG A 480 18.38 17.37 8.59
CA ARG A 480 17.08 18.01 8.27
C ARG A 480 16.05 17.86 9.38
N ILE A 481 15.94 16.67 9.96
CA ILE A 481 14.97 16.38 11.03
C ILE A 481 15.40 17.08 12.33
N GLY A 482 16.69 17.07 12.67
CA GLY A 482 17.22 17.82 13.82
C GLY A 482 17.06 19.34 13.67
N GLY A 483 17.44 19.88 12.51
CA GLY A 483 17.39 21.33 12.22
C GLY A 483 15.98 21.91 12.07
N GLY A 484 14.98 21.08 11.73
CA GLY A 484 13.57 21.49 11.68
C GLY A 484 13.04 21.90 13.07
N GLU A 485 13.37 21.11 14.10
CA GLU A 485 12.93 21.36 15.47
C GLU A 485 13.92 22.22 16.27
N PHE A 486 15.22 22.14 15.95
CA PHE A 486 16.30 22.83 16.66
C PHE A 486 17.15 23.69 15.70
N PRO A 487 16.81 24.99 15.49
CA PRO A 487 17.40 25.85 14.45
C PRO A 487 18.91 26.16 14.56
N HIS A 488 19.60 25.61 15.57
CA HIS A 488 21.05 25.74 15.74
C HIS A 488 21.84 24.82 14.81
N ILE A 489 21.21 23.81 14.21
CA ILE A 489 21.79 22.95 13.18
C ILE A 489 21.19 23.34 11.84
N LYS A 490 22.04 23.67 10.86
CA LYS A 490 21.62 24.06 9.51
C LYS A 490 22.21 23.10 8.48
N GLU A 491 21.39 22.68 7.51
CA GLU A 491 21.82 21.80 6.42
C GLU A 491 23.01 22.38 5.64
N GLN A 492 23.00 23.70 5.41
CA GLN A 492 24.04 24.43 4.68
C GLN A 492 25.44 24.30 5.32
N ASP A 493 25.55 24.07 6.64
CA ASP A 493 26.84 23.94 7.31
C ASP A 493 27.56 22.63 6.94
N TYR A 494 26.83 21.63 6.44
CA TYR A 494 27.34 20.30 6.03
C TYR A 494 27.54 20.17 4.51
N LEU A 495 27.09 21.16 3.74
CA LEU A 495 27.20 21.20 2.28
C LEU A 495 28.28 22.20 1.86
N ARG A 496 29.11 21.82 0.88
CA ARG A 496 30.08 22.74 0.27
C ARG A 496 29.67 22.99 -1.17
N ASP A 497 29.33 24.23 -1.49
CA ASP A 497 28.88 24.64 -2.83
C ASP A 497 27.68 23.78 -3.30
N GLY A 498 26.76 23.46 -2.37
CA GLY A 498 25.62 22.57 -2.57
C GLY A 498 25.93 21.07 -2.52
N ASN A 499 27.20 20.67 -2.55
CA ASN A 499 27.61 19.26 -2.58
C ASN A 499 27.87 18.70 -1.17
N TYR A 500 27.30 17.52 -0.90
CA TYR A 500 27.61 16.73 0.29
C TYR A 500 28.89 15.92 0.07
N ARG A 501 29.95 16.17 0.87
CA ARG A 501 31.22 15.45 0.75
C ARG A 501 31.86 15.12 2.09
N VAL A 502 32.63 14.04 2.06
CA VAL A 502 33.24 13.34 3.20
C VAL A 502 34.77 13.23 3.06
N ASP A 503 35.29 13.79 1.96
CA ASP A 503 36.69 13.87 1.57
C ASP A 503 37.44 14.99 2.32
N ALA A 504 38.72 15.21 2.01
CA ALA A 504 39.54 16.31 2.57
C ALA A 504 38.98 17.71 2.24
N GLN A 505 38.00 17.74 1.35
CA GLN A 505 37.40 18.89 0.75
C GLN A 505 35.97 19.13 1.30
N GLY A 506 35.46 18.27 2.19
CA GLY A 506 34.20 18.43 2.93
C GLY A 506 34.23 19.58 3.96
N THR A 507 33.07 19.92 4.53
CA THR A 507 32.99 21.08 5.45
C THR A 507 33.62 20.79 6.82
N PRO A 508 34.14 21.80 7.53
CA PRO A 508 34.62 21.63 8.90
C PRO A 508 33.56 21.12 9.88
N ALA A 509 32.27 21.39 9.65
CA ALA A 509 31.19 20.83 10.45
C ALA A 509 31.06 19.32 10.23
N MET A 510 31.04 18.87 8.96
CA MET A 510 30.97 17.46 8.62
C MET A 510 32.17 16.66 9.15
N LEU A 511 33.39 17.19 9.02
CA LEU A 511 34.63 16.53 9.51
C LEU A 511 34.81 16.57 11.05
N ASN A 512 33.88 17.20 11.78
CA ASN A 512 33.89 17.27 13.25
C ASN A 512 32.60 16.74 13.92
N CYS A 513 31.55 16.43 13.17
CA CYS A 513 30.30 15.88 13.71
C CYS A 513 30.53 14.51 14.37
N LEU A 514 29.62 14.11 15.27
CA LEU A 514 29.74 12.83 15.95
C LEU A 514 29.64 11.67 14.95
N MET A 515 28.67 11.69 14.04
CA MET A 515 28.47 10.61 13.06
C MET A 515 29.74 10.30 12.25
N TYR A 516 30.37 11.31 11.63
CA TYR A 516 31.65 11.14 10.92
C TYR A 516 32.71 10.47 11.81
N LYS A 517 32.83 10.94 13.07
CA LYS A 517 33.81 10.39 14.01
C LYS A 517 33.51 8.94 14.39
N LEU A 518 32.26 8.56 14.60
CA LEU A 518 31.89 7.19 14.97
C LEU A 518 32.01 6.22 13.78
N SER A 519 31.63 6.63 12.56
CA SER A 519 31.77 5.76 11.40
C SER A 519 33.23 5.54 11.01
N TYR A 520 34.06 6.60 11.01
CA TYR A 520 35.45 6.54 10.52
C TYR A 520 36.54 6.34 11.57
N TYR A 521 36.19 6.10 12.84
CA TYR A 521 37.19 5.88 13.87
C TYR A 521 38.14 4.73 13.45
N ARG A 522 39.45 5.01 13.40
CA ARG A 522 40.51 4.07 12.98
C ARG A 522 40.38 3.51 11.55
N PHE A 523 39.50 4.03 10.70
CA PHE A 523 39.31 3.52 9.32
C PHE A 523 40.54 3.76 8.41
N ALA A 524 41.41 4.71 8.72
CA ALA A 524 42.69 4.85 8.02
C ALA A 524 43.70 3.72 8.33
N GLU A 525 43.48 2.93 9.39
CA GLU A 525 44.40 1.87 9.82
C GLU A 525 44.21 0.55 9.05
N THR A 526 43.15 0.40 8.25
CA THR A 526 42.89 -0.81 7.44
C THR A 526 43.77 -0.86 6.19
N ASP A 527 43.54 0.07 5.26
CA ASP A 527 44.18 0.12 3.94
C ASP A 527 45.30 1.19 3.86
N GLY A 528 45.63 1.84 4.99
CA GLY A 528 46.60 2.96 5.10
C GLY A 528 46.16 4.28 4.45
N LYS A 529 45.32 4.21 3.41
CA LYS A 529 44.72 5.36 2.72
C LYS A 529 43.38 5.78 3.36
N GLY A 530 42.59 4.81 3.83
CA GLY A 530 41.22 5.05 4.30
C GLY A 530 40.28 5.39 3.14
N PHE A 531 40.16 4.46 2.18
CA PHE A 531 39.31 4.65 1.01
C PHE A 531 37.91 4.10 1.25
N ASP A 532 36.88 4.93 1.08
CA ASP A 532 35.50 4.53 1.26
C ASP A 532 34.95 3.92 -0.04
N ARG A 533 34.61 2.62 -0.02
CA ARG A 533 34.13 1.91 -1.22
C ARG A 533 32.69 2.26 -1.59
N ALA A 534 31.86 2.66 -0.61
CA ALA A 534 30.46 3.01 -0.85
C ALA A 534 30.36 4.37 -1.56
N ARG A 535 31.22 5.33 -1.18
CA ARG A 535 31.22 6.70 -1.71
C ARG A 535 32.36 7.01 -2.69
N ARG A 536 33.32 6.09 -2.87
CA ARG A 536 34.44 6.13 -3.83
C ARG A 536 35.40 7.32 -3.67
N TYR A 537 35.62 7.76 -2.43
CA TYR A 537 36.56 8.83 -2.08
C TYR A 537 37.46 8.44 -0.92
N GLU A 538 38.62 9.07 -0.84
CA GLU A 538 39.53 9.00 0.31
C GLU A 538 39.03 9.92 1.43
N ILE A 539 39.03 9.43 2.68
CA ILE A 539 38.48 10.20 3.81
C ILE A 539 39.31 11.46 4.10
N GLY A 540 38.62 12.56 4.43
CA GLY A 540 39.30 13.82 4.70
C GLY A 540 40.15 13.86 5.97
N ARG A 541 39.59 13.35 7.08
CA ARG A 541 40.26 13.36 8.37
C ARG A 541 40.59 11.94 8.82
N LYS A 542 41.80 11.50 8.45
CA LYS A 542 42.31 10.15 8.70
C LYS A 542 42.54 9.79 10.17
N HIS A 543 43.04 10.74 10.97
CA HIS A 543 43.43 10.48 12.36
C HIS A 543 42.75 11.46 13.32
N PHE A 544 42.02 10.91 14.29
CA PHE A 544 41.40 11.61 15.41
C PHE A 544 41.19 10.63 16.57
N LYS A 545 40.92 11.14 17.77
CA LYS A 545 40.68 10.32 18.97
C LYS A 545 39.34 10.67 19.58
N LEU A 546 38.59 9.65 20.01
CA LEU A 546 37.34 9.80 20.75
C LEU A 546 37.64 10.09 22.23
N THR A 547 37.09 11.18 22.74
CA THR A 547 37.31 11.70 24.10
C THR A 547 36.16 11.39 25.06
N HIS A 548 34.94 11.31 24.54
CA HIS A 548 33.69 11.05 25.28
C HIS A 548 33.05 9.68 24.98
N PHE A 549 33.53 8.99 23.94
CA PHE A 549 33.06 7.66 23.52
C PHE A 549 34.22 6.68 23.50
N GLU A 550 33.94 5.39 23.66
CA GLU A 550 34.87 4.27 23.41
C GLU A 550 34.24 3.24 22.48
N GLU A 551 35.04 2.72 21.56
CA GLU A 551 34.68 1.57 20.74
C GLU A 551 34.66 0.33 21.63
N VAL A 552 33.54 -0.41 21.66
CA VAL A 552 33.41 -1.65 22.43
C VAL A 552 33.22 -2.88 21.54
N PHE A 553 32.65 -2.70 20.35
CA PHE A 553 32.50 -3.76 19.36
C PHE A 553 32.41 -3.17 17.95
N THR A 554 33.04 -3.84 16.99
CA THR A 554 32.93 -3.60 15.55
C THR A 554 32.88 -4.97 14.89
N THR A 555 31.91 -5.17 13.99
CA THR A 555 31.66 -6.47 13.34
C THR A 555 32.76 -6.87 12.37
N GLN A 556 32.78 -8.14 11.94
CA GLN A 556 33.83 -8.70 11.08
C GLN A 556 34.09 -7.86 9.81
N HIS A 557 33.05 -7.38 9.13
CA HIS A 557 33.15 -6.59 7.91
C HIS A 557 32.94 -5.08 8.15
N TRP A 558 33.01 -4.66 9.42
CA TRP A 558 32.85 -3.28 9.90
C TRP A 558 31.48 -2.66 9.58
N MET A 559 30.46 -3.47 9.22
CA MET A 559 29.11 -2.99 8.89
C MET A 559 28.42 -2.32 10.07
N VAL A 560 28.60 -2.83 11.30
CA VAL A 560 27.98 -2.27 12.51
C VAL A 560 29.06 -2.00 13.55
N ARG A 561 29.00 -0.80 14.13
CA ARG A 561 29.94 -0.33 15.16
C ARG A 561 29.17 0.11 16.39
N ILE A 562 29.57 -0.41 17.54
CA ILE A 562 28.95 -0.13 18.83
C ILE A 562 29.96 0.62 19.70
N TYR A 563 29.51 1.77 20.18
CA TYR A 563 30.26 2.66 21.05
C TYR A 563 29.59 2.76 22.41
N LYS A 564 30.39 2.81 23.48
CA LYS A 564 29.92 3.07 24.83
C LYS A 564 30.20 4.53 25.21
N LEU A 565 29.27 5.16 25.92
CA LEU A 565 29.49 6.48 26.51
C LEU A 565 30.45 6.37 27.70
N LYS A 566 31.45 7.24 27.73
CA LYS A 566 32.33 7.37 28.88
C LYS A 566 31.60 8.13 30.00
N PRO A 567 31.75 7.70 31.26
CA PRO A 567 31.21 8.44 32.39
C PRO A 567 31.85 9.83 32.49
N GLN A 568 31.13 10.77 33.10
CA GLN A 568 31.64 12.10 33.34
C GLN A 568 32.95 12.04 34.14
N LYS A 569 33.96 12.81 33.73
CA LYS A 569 35.29 12.76 34.36
C LYS A 569 35.20 13.25 35.80
N ASN A 570 35.52 12.38 36.76
CA ASN A 570 35.54 12.64 38.21
C ASN A 570 36.37 13.87 38.65
N ARG A 571 37.18 14.47 37.76
CA ARG A 571 37.83 15.77 37.97
C ARG A 571 37.84 16.59 36.67
N VAL A 572 37.28 17.80 36.73
CA VAL A 572 37.44 18.81 35.68
C VAL A 572 38.88 19.36 35.76
N ARG A 573 39.74 19.00 34.81
CA ARG A 573 41.04 19.67 34.64
C ARG A 573 40.79 21.08 34.10
N GLY A 574 40.73 22.07 34.99
CA GLY A 574 40.73 23.48 34.61
C GLY A 574 41.95 23.81 33.73
N LYS A 575 41.74 24.61 32.67
CA LYS A 575 42.82 25.07 31.76
C LYS A 575 43.67 26.16 32.43
N LEU A 576 44.36 25.83 33.51
CA LEU A 576 45.48 26.63 33.99
C LEU A 576 46.59 26.58 32.93
N LYS A 577 46.80 27.71 32.23
CA LYS A 577 48.00 27.93 31.40
C LYS A 577 49.23 28.05 32.32
N LEU A 578 49.68 26.93 32.85
CA LEU A 578 51.01 26.84 33.43
C LEU A 578 52.03 27.06 32.31
N LYS A 579 52.77 28.18 32.36
CA LYS A 579 53.94 28.39 31.51
C LYS A 579 54.88 27.18 31.72
N LEU A 580 55.07 26.35 30.70
CA LEU A 580 56.06 25.27 30.76
C LEU A 580 57.44 25.90 30.92
N LYS A 581 58.05 25.77 32.10
CA LYS A 581 59.51 25.73 32.19
C LYS A 581 59.94 24.39 31.60
N SER A 582 60.84 24.42 30.62
CA SER A 582 61.45 23.24 30.04
C SER A 582 62.25 22.47 31.10
N SER A 583 61.79 21.28 31.49
CA SER A 583 62.63 20.33 32.23
C SER A 583 63.05 19.20 31.30
N SER A 584 64.28 19.25 30.81
CA SER A 584 64.96 18.09 30.24
C SER A 584 65.13 17.04 31.34
N LYS A 585 64.39 15.93 31.26
CA LYS A 585 64.55 14.80 32.18
C LYS A 585 65.34 13.68 31.50
N THR A 586 66.66 13.80 31.59
CA THR A 586 67.56 12.66 31.55
C THR A 586 67.21 11.72 32.72
N SER A 587 67.24 10.42 32.49
CA SER A 587 66.82 9.41 33.47
C SER A 587 67.88 9.21 34.58
N LEU A 588 67.68 9.81 35.76
CA LEU A 588 68.44 9.47 36.96
C LEU A 588 67.64 9.68 38.26
N MET A 589 67.72 8.66 39.12
CA MET A 589 67.29 8.53 40.53
C MET A 589 66.08 9.33 41.06
N ARG A 590 65.03 8.57 41.40
CA ARG A 590 63.85 9.04 42.16
C ARG A 590 64.16 9.14 43.67
N LYS A 591 64.85 10.19 44.12
CA LYS A 591 64.87 10.55 45.56
C LYS A 591 63.57 11.27 45.94
N GLY A 592 62.80 10.67 46.85
CA GLY A 592 61.57 11.26 47.36
C GLY A 592 61.85 12.46 48.27
N ALA A 593 61.32 13.63 47.91
CA ALA A 593 61.38 14.82 48.76
C ALA A 593 60.37 14.71 49.91
N GLY A 594 60.75 14.05 50.99
CA GLY A 594 60.03 14.12 52.26
C GLY A 594 60.10 15.55 52.80
N LYS A 595 58.94 16.21 52.98
CA LYS A 595 58.88 17.45 53.76
C LYS A 595 59.29 17.11 55.19
N LYS A 596 60.38 17.69 55.69
CA LYS A 596 60.65 17.71 57.13
C LYS A 596 59.54 18.51 57.81
N ASN A 597 58.91 17.94 58.83
CA ASN A 597 58.16 18.73 59.80
C ASN A 597 59.16 19.63 60.54
N PRO A 598 58.85 20.92 60.77
CA PRO A 598 59.68 21.77 61.64
C PRO A 598 59.46 21.49 63.14
N TRP A 599 58.52 20.60 63.51
CA TRP A 599 58.19 20.25 64.90
C TRP A 599 57.80 18.77 65.04
N ARG A 600 58.79 17.86 64.95
CA ARG A 600 58.85 16.53 65.58
C ARG A 600 60.14 15.81 65.20
#